data_AF-A0A3A5L489-F1
#
_entry.id   AF-A0A3A5L489-F1
#
_cell.length_a   1.000
_cell.length_b   1.000
_cell.length_c   1.000
_cell.angle_alpha   90.00
_cell.angle_beta   90.00
_cell.angle_gamma   90.00
#
_symmetry.space_group_name_H-M   'P 1'
#
loop_
_entity.id
_entity.type
_entity.pdbx_description
1 polymer ?
#
loop_
_entity_poly.entity_id
_entity_poly.type
_entity_poly.pdbx_seq_one_letter_code
_entity_poly.pdbx_strand_id
1 'polypeptide(L)'
;PVLTPDTVTQAVTTMNQAKDALNGDEKLAQAKQDAIANLDTLRDLNQPQRDALRNQINQAQALATVEQTKQNAQNVNTAMSNLKQGIANKDIVKASENYHDADADKQTAYTNAVSQAEGIINQMQNPTLNPDEITRALTQVTDAK
;
A
#
# COMPACT_ATOMS: atom_id res chain seq x y z
N PRO A 1 -36.29 13.06 46.64
CA PRO A 1 -35.01 12.40 46.26
C PRO A 1 -33.91 13.45 46.11
N VAL A 2 -32.99 13.51 47.08
CA VAL A 2 -31.84 14.44 47.03
C VAL A 2 -30.77 13.77 46.15
N LEU A 3 -30.43 14.40 45.03
CA LEU A 3 -29.28 13.99 44.21
C LEU A 3 -28.01 14.31 45.00
N THR A 4 -27.31 13.28 45.49
CA THR A 4 -26.03 13.45 46.20
C THR A 4 -24.93 13.88 45.24
N PRO A 5 -23.99 14.76 45.62
CA PRO A 5 -22.89 15.24 44.77
C PRO A 5 -22.09 14.12 44.06
N ASP A 6 -22.02 12.93 44.67
CA ASP A 6 -21.33 11.77 44.11
C ASP A 6 -22.00 11.21 42.84
N THR A 7 -23.33 11.18 42.78
CA THR A 7 -24.05 10.67 41.59
C THR A 7 -23.97 11.63 40.40
N VAL A 8 -23.90 12.94 40.66
CA VAL A 8 -23.67 13.97 39.64
C VAL A 8 -22.24 13.87 39.09
N THR A 9 -21.24 13.66 39.95
CA THR A 9 -19.84 13.52 39.54
C THR A 9 -19.61 12.26 38.71
N GLN A 10 -20.24 11.14 39.09
CA GLN A 10 -20.22 9.90 38.31
C GLN A 10 -20.87 10.09 36.94
N ALA A 11 -22.04 10.75 36.89
CA ALA A 11 -22.76 11.01 35.64
C ALA A 11 -21.96 11.93 34.69
N VAL A 12 -21.30 12.97 35.21
CA VAL A 12 -20.42 13.85 34.43
C VAL A 12 -19.20 13.09 33.90
N THR A 13 -18.59 12.22 34.71
CA THR A 13 -17.44 11.42 34.29
C THR A 13 -17.83 10.44 33.17
N THR A 14 -18.96 9.73 33.32
CA THR A 14 -19.49 8.83 32.29
C THR A 14 -19.87 9.59 31.02
N MET A 15 -20.46 10.78 31.15
CA MET A 15 -20.80 11.65 30.01
C MET A 15 -19.55 12.08 29.25
N ASN A 16 -18.49 12.48 29.95
CA ASN A 16 -17.24 12.87 29.33
C ASN A 16 -16.55 11.69 28.64
N GLN A 17 -16.53 10.52 29.26
CA GLN A 17 -16.00 9.29 28.65
C GLN A 17 -16.80 8.88 27.41
N ALA A 18 -18.13 8.96 27.46
CA ALA A 18 -18.99 8.69 26.30
C ALA A 18 -18.79 9.72 25.18
N LYS A 19 -18.60 11.00 25.52
CA LYS A 19 -18.28 12.07 24.57
C LYS A 19 -16.92 11.86 23.91
N ASP A 20 -15.90 11.49 24.68
CA ASP A 20 -14.56 11.23 24.16
C ASP A 20 -14.52 9.97 23.30
N ALA A 21 -15.26 8.91 23.67
CA ALA A 21 -15.45 7.72 22.85
C ALA A 21 -16.18 8.04 21.53
N LEU A 22 -17.29 8.80 21.58
CA LEU A 22 -18.01 9.25 20.39
C LEU A 22 -17.13 10.09 19.46
N ASN A 23 -16.34 11.01 20.02
CA ASN A 23 -15.39 11.80 19.24
C ASN A 23 -14.24 10.96 18.67
N GLY A 24 -13.83 9.89 19.35
CA GLY A 24 -12.82 8.94 18.88
C GLY A 24 -13.32 8.11 17.70
N ASP A 25 -14.54 7.59 17.80
CA ASP A 25 -15.19 6.80 16.75
C ASP A 25 -15.48 7.64 15.51
N GLU A 26 -15.98 8.87 15.69
CA GLU A 26 -16.23 9.81 14.58
C GLU A 26 -14.94 10.21 13.87
N LYS A 27 -13.88 10.55 14.62
CA LYS A 27 -12.57 10.85 14.03
C LYS A 27 -12.00 9.66 13.28
N LEU A 28 -12.15 8.45 13.81
CA LEU A 28 -11.69 7.24 13.15
C LEU A 28 -12.45 6.99 11.84
N ALA A 29 -13.77 7.17 11.85
CA ALA A 29 -14.59 7.03 10.65
C ALA A 29 -14.17 8.04 9.56
N GLN A 30 -13.97 9.31 9.93
CA GLN A 30 -13.49 10.33 9.01
C GLN A 30 -12.11 9.99 8.45
N ALA A 31 -11.16 9.60 9.30
CA ALA A 31 -9.81 9.23 8.86
C ALA A 31 -9.83 8.06 7.88
N LYS A 32 -10.70 7.05 8.10
CA LYS A 32 -10.88 5.94 7.16
C LYS A 32 -11.41 6.45 5.82
N GLN A 33 -12.43 7.31 5.82
CA GLN A 33 -12.97 7.87 4.59
C GLN A 33 -11.91 8.65 3.81
N ASP A 34 -11.12 9.47 4.48
CA ASP A 34 -10.04 10.24 3.86
C ASP A 34 -8.94 9.34 3.30
N ALA A 35 -8.56 8.29 4.03
CA ALA A 35 -7.58 7.31 3.57
C ALA A 35 -8.08 6.51 2.35
N ILE A 36 -9.36 6.15 2.33
CA ILE A 36 -10.01 5.51 1.18
C ILE A 36 -10.04 6.45 -0.02
N ALA A 37 -10.43 7.71 0.17
CA ALA A 37 -10.44 8.70 -0.89
C ALA A 37 -9.01 8.90 -1.46
N ASN A 38 -7.99 8.95 -0.60
CA ASN A 38 -6.60 9.01 -1.04
C ASN A 38 -6.20 7.76 -1.84
N LEU A 39 -6.52 6.56 -1.34
CA LEU A 39 -6.25 5.29 -2.03
C LEU A 39 -6.87 5.26 -3.44
N ASP A 40 -8.08 5.79 -3.60
CA ASP A 40 -8.78 5.83 -4.89
C ASP A 40 -8.11 6.78 -5.91
N THR A 41 -7.26 7.72 -5.45
CA THR A 41 -6.43 8.55 -6.35
C THR A 41 -5.16 7.86 -6.87
N LEU A 42 -4.73 6.76 -6.23
CA LEU A 42 -3.50 6.06 -6.56
C LEU A 42 -3.71 5.20 -7.82
N ARG A 43 -3.00 5.53 -8.90
CA ARG A 43 -3.24 4.96 -10.25
C ARG A 43 -2.40 3.74 -10.56
N ASP A 44 -1.31 3.51 -9.84
CA ASP A 44 -0.33 2.50 -10.21
C ASP A 44 -0.46 1.18 -9.46
N LEU A 45 -1.26 1.14 -8.41
CA LEU A 45 -1.62 -0.11 -7.73
C LEU A 45 -2.34 -1.07 -8.70
N ASN A 46 -2.00 -2.35 -8.62
CA ASN A 46 -2.85 -3.39 -9.21
C ASN A 46 -4.13 -3.59 -8.37
N GLN A 47 -5.13 -4.27 -8.94
CA GLN A 47 -6.43 -4.39 -8.29
C GLN A 47 -6.35 -5.10 -6.92
N PRO A 48 -5.63 -6.23 -6.76
CA PRO A 48 -5.52 -6.87 -5.45
C PRO A 48 -4.81 -6.01 -4.40
N GLN A 49 -3.79 -5.22 -4.76
CA GLN A 49 -3.14 -4.28 -3.84
C GLN A 49 -4.15 -3.25 -3.32
N ARG A 50 -4.95 -2.67 -4.22
CA ARG A 50 -6.00 -1.70 -3.86
C ARG A 50 -7.02 -2.33 -2.91
N ASP A 51 -7.49 -3.53 -3.22
CA ASP A 51 -8.49 -4.23 -2.41
C ASP A 51 -7.95 -4.58 -1.03
N ALA A 52 -6.72 -5.07 -0.93
CA ALA A 52 -6.09 -5.40 0.33
C ALA A 52 -5.87 -4.17 1.22
N LEU A 53 -5.39 -3.05 0.65
CA LEU A 53 -5.21 -1.79 1.37
C LEU A 53 -6.55 -1.19 1.83
N ARG A 54 -7.58 -1.25 0.97
CA ARG A 54 -8.96 -0.83 1.33
C ARG A 54 -9.49 -1.64 2.50
N ASN A 55 -9.28 -2.95 2.50
CA ASN A 55 -9.67 -3.83 3.61
C ASN A 55 -8.92 -3.49 4.89
N GLN A 56 -7.61 -3.25 4.84
CA GLN A 56 -6.82 -2.84 6.01
C GLN A 56 -7.32 -1.51 6.59
N ILE A 57 -7.60 -0.50 5.76
CA ILE A 57 -8.17 0.78 6.21
C ILE A 57 -9.53 0.55 6.89
N ASN A 58 -10.42 -0.23 6.28
CA ASN A 58 -11.75 -0.50 6.84
C ASN A 58 -11.68 -1.23 8.19
N GLN A 59 -10.73 -2.16 8.35
CA GLN A 59 -10.55 -2.95 9.56
C GLN A 59 -9.78 -2.23 10.68
N ALA A 60 -9.10 -1.11 10.37
CA ALA A 60 -8.32 -0.37 11.36
C ALA A 60 -9.16 0.07 12.56
N GLN A 61 -8.63 -0.08 13.78
CA GLN A 61 -9.31 0.30 15.03
C GLN A 61 -8.72 1.55 15.68
N ALA A 62 -7.67 2.12 15.07
CA ALA A 62 -6.96 3.29 15.59
C ALA A 62 -6.54 4.22 14.45
N LEU A 63 -6.52 5.53 14.74
CA LEU A 63 -6.10 6.57 13.79
C LEU A 63 -4.69 6.34 13.26
N ALA A 64 -3.76 5.92 14.13
CA ALA A 64 -2.39 5.63 13.75
C ALA A 64 -2.30 4.49 12.72
N THR A 65 -3.13 3.45 12.86
CA THR A 65 -3.18 2.35 11.89
C THR A 65 -3.71 2.82 10.54
N VAL A 66 -4.75 3.67 10.52
CA VAL A 66 -5.27 4.26 9.29
C VAL A 66 -4.21 5.08 8.56
N GLU A 67 -3.50 5.95 9.27
CA GLU A 67 -2.46 6.79 8.66
C GLU A 67 -1.27 5.94 8.18
N GLN A 68 -0.88 4.92 8.94
CA GLN A 68 0.18 3.99 8.52
C GLN A 68 -0.20 3.24 7.24
N THR A 69 -1.43 2.74 7.12
CA THR A 69 -1.90 2.05 5.91
C THR A 69 -1.99 3.02 4.73
N LYS A 70 -2.44 4.25 4.94
CA LYS A 70 -2.47 5.30 3.92
C LYS A 70 -1.05 5.63 3.41
N GLN A 71 -0.08 5.81 4.30
CA GLN A 71 1.31 6.04 3.91
C GLN A 71 1.89 4.83 3.17
N ASN A 72 1.59 3.61 3.62
CA ASN A 72 2.01 2.40 2.90
C ASN A 72 1.41 2.33 1.50
N ALA A 73 0.13 2.67 1.32
CA ALA A 73 -0.52 2.70 0.02
C ALA A 73 0.21 3.65 -0.95
N GLN A 74 0.59 4.84 -0.49
CA GLN A 74 1.36 5.81 -1.28
C GLN A 74 2.74 5.25 -1.65
N ASN A 75 3.45 4.62 -0.71
CA ASN A 75 4.76 4.04 -0.96
C ASN A 75 4.70 2.89 -1.97
N VAL A 76 3.72 1.99 -1.82
CA VAL A 76 3.46 0.89 -2.77
C VAL A 76 3.12 1.45 -4.15
N ASN A 77 2.28 2.48 -4.24
CA ASN A 77 1.95 3.12 -5.52
C ASN A 77 3.19 3.71 -6.20
N THR A 78 4.04 4.42 -5.47
CA THR A 78 5.30 4.98 -6.00
C THR A 78 6.23 3.87 -6.48
N ALA A 79 6.41 2.81 -5.69
CA ALA A 79 7.24 1.67 -6.08
C ALA A 79 6.68 0.96 -7.33
N MET A 80 5.37 0.79 -7.43
CA MET A 80 4.70 0.22 -8.61
C MET A 80 4.86 1.10 -9.85
N SER A 81 4.75 2.42 -9.69
CA SER A 81 4.97 3.37 -10.79
C SER A 81 6.40 3.24 -11.33
N ASN A 82 7.38 3.23 -10.43
CA ASN A 82 8.79 3.05 -10.79
C ASN A 82 9.04 1.70 -11.45
N LEU A 83 8.44 0.62 -10.92
CA LEU A 83 8.58 -0.73 -11.49
C LEU A 83 8.04 -0.78 -12.92
N LYS A 84 6.82 -0.28 -13.15
CA LYS A 84 6.20 -0.23 -14.49
C LYS A 84 7.03 0.57 -15.48
N GLN A 85 7.53 1.74 -15.06
CA GLN A 85 8.37 2.58 -15.90
C GLN A 85 9.72 1.93 -16.20
N GLY A 86 10.37 1.34 -15.20
CA GLY A 86 11.67 0.71 -15.34
C GLY A 86 11.68 -0.48 -16.31
N ILE A 87 10.56 -1.20 -16.40
CA ILE A 87 10.42 -2.34 -17.33
C ILE A 87 9.74 -1.97 -18.66
N ALA A 88 9.37 -0.71 -18.89
CA ALA A 88 8.61 -0.31 -20.08
C ALA A 88 9.33 -0.62 -21.39
N ASN A 89 10.67 -0.57 -21.40
CA ASN A 89 11.50 -0.83 -22.57
C ASN A 89 12.00 -2.29 -22.67
N LYS A 90 11.43 -3.22 -21.91
CA LYS A 90 11.87 -4.63 -21.88
C LYS A 90 11.96 -5.28 -23.27
N ASP A 91 10.97 -5.02 -24.13
CA ASP A 91 10.92 -5.65 -25.46
C ASP A 91 11.98 -5.06 -26.40
N ILE A 92 12.30 -3.78 -26.23
CA ILE A 92 13.40 -3.11 -26.95
C ILE A 92 14.74 -3.70 -26.52
N VAL A 93 14.96 -3.90 -25.22
CA VAL A 93 16.21 -4.51 -24.71
C VAL A 93 16.35 -5.93 -25.24
N LYS A 94 15.30 -6.75 -25.16
CA LYS A 94 15.32 -8.15 -25.62
C LYS A 94 15.53 -8.32 -27.12
N ALA A 95 15.19 -7.31 -27.92
CA ALA A 95 15.41 -7.29 -29.37
C ALA A 95 16.76 -6.67 -29.78
N SER A 96 17.52 -6.12 -28.83
CA SER A 96 18.79 -5.46 -29.13
C SER A 96 19.91 -6.47 -29.40
N GLU A 97 20.84 -6.13 -30.30
CA GLU A 97 22.04 -6.94 -30.55
C GLU A 97 22.84 -7.18 -29.26
N ASN A 98 22.95 -6.17 -28.39
CA ASN A 98 23.64 -6.30 -27.11
C ASN A 98 23.06 -7.42 -26.22
N TYR A 99 21.73 -7.59 -26.22
CA TYR A 99 21.11 -8.70 -25.49
C TYR A 99 21.39 -10.04 -26.17
N HIS A 100 21.32 -10.10 -27.50
CA HIS A 100 21.56 -11.34 -28.26
C HIS A 100 23.02 -11.81 -28.21
N ASP A 101 23.97 -10.88 -28.17
CA ASP A 101 25.41 -11.14 -28.08
C ASP A 101 25.88 -11.39 -26.64
N ALA A 102 25.06 -11.09 -25.63
CA ALA A 102 25.40 -11.28 -24.24
C ALA A 102 25.55 -12.77 -23.87
N ASP A 103 26.36 -13.06 -22.85
CA ASP A 103 26.49 -14.41 -22.28
C ASP A 103 25.10 -14.96 -21.88
N ALA A 104 24.90 -16.28 -22.05
CA ALA A 104 23.62 -16.93 -21.75
C ALA A 104 23.12 -16.67 -20.32
N ASP A 105 24.03 -16.58 -19.35
CA ASP A 105 23.69 -16.29 -17.96
C ASP A 105 23.14 -14.87 -17.77
N LYS A 106 23.65 -13.88 -18.51
CA LYS A 106 23.17 -12.49 -18.47
C LYS A 106 21.80 -12.37 -19.14
N GLN A 107 21.61 -13.03 -20.28
CA GLN A 107 20.30 -13.10 -20.95
C GLN A 107 19.23 -13.69 -20.02
N THR A 108 19.58 -14.79 -19.35
CA THR A 108 18.72 -15.48 -18.39
C THR A 108 18.42 -14.59 -17.18
N ALA A 109 19.42 -13.92 -16.62
CA ALA A 109 19.24 -13.00 -15.51
C ALA A 109 18.26 -11.88 -15.84
N TYR A 110 18.44 -11.22 -16.99
CA TYR A 110 17.53 -10.15 -17.43
C TYR A 110 16.11 -10.65 -17.65
N THR A 111 15.94 -11.76 -18.38
CA THR A 111 14.61 -12.34 -18.65
C THR A 111 13.90 -12.75 -17.37
N ASN A 112 14.61 -13.35 -16.41
CA ASN A 112 14.04 -13.74 -15.12
C ASN A 112 13.67 -12.53 -14.26
N ALA A 113 14.49 -11.48 -14.26
CA ALA A 113 14.20 -10.25 -13.52
C ALA A 113 12.96 -9.54 -14.10
N VAL A 114 12.86 -9.44 -15.43
CA VAL A 114 11.67 -8.88 -16.10
C VAL A 114 10.42 -9.70 -15.77
N SER A 115 10.50 -11.03 -15.84
CA SER A 115 9.37 -11.91 -15.52
C SER A 115 8.89 -11.75 -14.07
N GLN A 116 9.82 -11.59 -13.11
CA GLN A 116 9.47 -11.32 -11.70
C GLN A 116 8.77 -9.97 -11.54
N ALA A 117 9.28 -8.91 -12.18
CA ALA A 117 8.66 -7.59 -12.18
C ALA A 117 7.25 -7.60 -12.79
N GLU A 118 7.07 -8.27 -13.94
CA GLU A 118 5.76 -8.48 -14.56
C GLU A 118 4.82 -9.29 -13.66
N GLY A 119 5.36 -10.28 -12.96
CA GLY A 119 4.64 -11.08 -11.97
C GLY A 119 4.01 -10.19 -10.91
N ILE A 120 4.78 -9.30 -10.29
CA ILE A 120 4.29 -8.32 -9.30
C ILE A 120 3.24 -7.37 -9.90
N ILE A 121 3.51 -6.83 -11.09
CA ILE A 121 2.58 -5.91 -11.77
C ILE A 121 1.22 -6.56 -12.01
N ASN A 122 1.20 -7.84 -12.39
CA ASN A 122 0.00 -8.57 -12.81
C ASN A 122 -0.56 -9.54 -11.74
N GLN A 123 -0.14 -9.44 -10.48
CA GLN A 123 -0.68 -10.29 -9.42
C GLN A 123 -2.21 -10.17 -9.37
N MET A 124 -2.89 -11.33 -9.36
CA MET A 124 -4.34 -11.42 -9.23
C MET A 124 -4.79 -11.82 -7.81
N GLN A 125 -3.88 -12.37 -7.01
CA GLN A 125 -4.11 -12.82 -5.64
C GLN A 125 -2.83 -12.62 -4.82
N ASN A 126 -2.95 -12.56 -3.49
CA ASN A 126 -1.82 -12.40 -2.56
C ASN A 126 -0.87 -11.27 -2.97
N PRO A 127 -1.38 -10.01 -3.07
CA PRO A 127 -0.59 -8.89 -3.55
C PRO A 127 0.64 -8.62 -2.68
N THR A 128 1.74 -8.26 -3.33
CA THR A 128 2.90 -7.67 -2.65
C THR A 128 2.54 -6.26 -2.20
N LEU A 129 2.51 -6.04 -0.88
CA LEU A 129 2.25 -4.75 -0.24
C LEU A 129 3.49 -4.12 0.40
N ASN A 130 4.65 -4.79 0.28
CA ASN A 130 5.92 -4.29 0.77
C ASN A 130 6.61 -3.47 -0.34
N PRO A 131 6.77 -2.14 -0.19
CA PRO A 131 7.41 -1.32 -1.21
C PRO A 131 8.88 -1.69 -1.46
N ASP A 132 9.58 -2.26 -0.46
CA ASP A 132 10.98 -2.67 -0.62
C ASP A 132 11.11 -3.90 -1.52
N GLU A 133 10.15 -4.83 -1.46
CA GLU A 133 10.12 -5.99 -2.36
C GLU A 133 9.86 -5.57 -3.81
N ILE A 134 8.97 -4.60 -4.02
CA ILE A 134 8.68 -4.04 -5.35
C ILE A 134 9.90 -3.31 -5.89
N THR A 135 10.55 -2.49 -5.05
CA THR A 135 11.79 -1.79 -5.40
C THR A 135 12.91 -2.78 -5.74
N ARG A 136 13.03 -3.87 -4.99
CA ARG A 136 14.04 -4.90 -5.23
C ARG A 136 13.86 -5.58 -6.59
N ALA A 137 12.62 -5.85 -7.01
CA ALA A 137 12.36 -6.40 -8.34
C ALA A 137 12.80 -5.43 -9.44
N LEU A 138 12.60 -4.12 -9.25
CA LEU A 138 13.10 -3.10 -10.18
C LEU A 138 14.63 -3.05 -10.21
N THR A 139 15.29 -3.11 -9.05
CA THR A 139 16.76 -3.14 -8.97
C THR A 139 17.32 -4.34 -9.72
N GLN A 140 16.74 -5.53 -9.56
CA GLN A 140 17.15 -6.73 -10.29
C GLN A 140 17.05 -6.56 -11.82
N VAL A 141 16.00 -5.90 -12.32
CA VAL A 141 15.90 -5.60 -13.77
C VAL A 141 16.98 -4.62 -14.20
N THR A 142 17.24 -3.60 -13.40
CA THR A 142 18.22 -2.55 -13.71
C THR A 142 19.64 -3.08 -13.72
N ASP A 143 19.99 -3.93 -12.75
CA ASP A 143 21.32 -4.53 -12.63
C ASP A 143 21.61 -5.58 -13.72
N ALA A 144 20.56 -6.20 -14.26
CA ALA A 144 20.69 -7.24 -15.30
C ALA A 144 20.56 -6.71 -16.74
N LYS A 145 20.32 -5.39 -16.92
CA LYS A 145 20.03 -4.77 -18.22
C LYS A 145 21.26 -4.61 -19.12
#